data_AF-A0A7C2R058-F1
#
_entry.id   AF-A0A7C2R058-F1
#
_cell.length_a   1.000
_cell.length_b   1.000
_cell.length_c   1.000
_cell.angle_alpha   90.00
_cell.angle_beta   90.00
_cell.angle_gamma   90.00
#
_symmetry.space_group_name_H-M   'P 1'
#
loop_
_entity.id
_entity.type
_entity.pdbx_description
1 polymer ?
#
loop_
_entity_poly.entity_id
_entity_poly.type
_entity_poly.pdbx_seq_one_letter_code
_entity_poly.pdbx_strand_id
1 'polypeptide(L)'
;MGINKTVTLITVGLVAIISLMVFALERKSRSQERVFTGDVKIEKTWELPEVLEEVSGMAFLDNDKLASVQDEKGMIFIYDLQSEKIENEIHFSGNGDYEGIAVANDILFVLKSDGTLYEVRNYSAEPKIKEYPTRLSRNNDVEGLFFDKKGNRLLLAVKEKDPQAKDYKGIYAFDLDQKRLL
;
A
#
# COMPACT_ATOMS: atom_id res chain seq x y z
N MET A 1 47.27 -35.15 -13.97
CA MET A 1 46.38 -35.58 -12.86
C MET A 1 46.04 -34.45 -11.86
N GLY A 2 46.06 -33.17 -12.28
CA GLY A 2 45.85 -32.00 -11.40
C GLY A 2 44.60 -31.17 -11.73
N ILE A 3 44.23 -31.05 -13.00
CA ILE A 3 43.08 -30.21 -13.45
C ILE A 3 41.75 -30.71 -12.86
N ASN A 4 41.49 -32.02 -12.86
CA ASN A 4 40.26 -32.57 -12.28
C ASN A 4 40.18 -32.36 -10.76
N LYS A 5 41.31 -32.33 -10.04
CA LYS A 5 41.33 -32.07 -8.60
C LYS A 5 41.03 -30.61 -8.30
N THR A 6 41.63 -29.68 -9.05
CA THR A 6 41.38 -28.25 -8.91
C THR A 6 39.92 -27.90 -9.26
N VAL A 7 39.40 -28.43 -10.38
CA VAL A 7 38.00 -28.22 -10.79
C VAL A 7 37.04 -28.80 -9.74
N THR A 8 37.31 -30.01 -9.23
CA THR A 8 36.48 -30.60 -8.16
C THR A 8 36.50 -29.74 -6.89
N LEU A 9 37.66 -29.21 -6.50
CA LEU A 9 37.78 -28.36 -5.31
C LEU A 9 36.98 -27.06 -5.46
N ILE A 10 37.04 -26.43 -6.64
CA ILE A 10 36.30 -25.20 -6.95
C ILE A 10 34.79 -25.48 -6.93
N THR A 11 34.34 -26.56 -7.57
CA THR A 11 32.92 -26.92 -7.61
C THR A 11 32.37 -27.22 -6.21
N VAL A 12 33.11 -27.96 -5.38
CA VAL A 12 32.71 -28.24 -3.99
C VAL A 12 32.66 -26.95 -3.17
N GLY A 13 33.64 -26.06 -3.34
CA GLY A 13 33.64 -24.75 -2.68
C GLY A 13 32.42 -23.89 -3.06
N LEU A 14 32.06 -23.85 -4.35
CA LEU A 14 30.91 -23.10 -4.82
C LEU A 14 29.59 -23.65 -4.28
N VAL A 15 29.41 -24.97 -4.29
CA VAL A 15 28.21 -25.63 -3.75
C VAL A 15 28.10 -25.37 -2.24
N ALA A 16 29.22 -25.42 -1.50
CA ALA A 16 29.23 -25.13 -0.08
C ALA A 16 28.80 -23.68 0.21
N ILE A 17 29.30 -22.69 -0.53
CA ILE A 17 28.92 -21.28 -0.37
C ILE A 17 27.44 -21.06 -0.66
N ILE A 18 26.92 -21.61 -1.76
CA ILE A 18 25.50 -21.49 -2.12
C ILE A 18 24.63 -22.11 -1.02
N SER A 19 24.99 -23.29 -0.53
CA SER A 19 24.26 -23.99 0.54
C SER A 19 24.25 -23.17 1.83
N LEU A 20 25.38 -22.54 2.17
CA LEU A 20 25.49 -21.64 3.34
C LEU A 20 24.63 -20.39 3.17
N MET A 21 24.57 -19.84 1.96
CA MET A 21 23.77 -18.66 1.64
C MET A 21 22.26 -18.98 1.69
N VAL A 22 21.83 -20.12 1.14
CA VAL A 22 20.45 -20.62 1.24
C VAL A 22 20.08 -20.85 2.71
N PHE A 23 20.95 -21.52 3.48
CA PHE A 23 20.71 -21.76 4.90
C PHE A 23 20.61 -20.47 5.73
N ALA A 24 21.43 -19.45 5.41
CA ALA A 24 21.35 -18.14 6.05
C ALA A 24 20.06 -17.40 5.70
N LEU A 25 19.61 -17.47 4.44
CA LEU A 25 18.34 -16.89 4.00
C LEU A 25 17.13 -17.58 4.63
N GLU A 26 17.13 -18.92 4.72
CA GLU A 26 16.10 -19.68 5.41
C GLU A 26 16.04 -19.35 6.91
N ARG A 27 17.18 -19.18 7.59
CA ARG A 27 17.20 -18.73 9.00
C ARG A 27 16.59 -17.34 9.17
N LYS A 28 16.94 -16.39 8.27
CA LYS A 28 16.41 -15.02 8.32
C LYS A 28 14.89 -15.00 8.08
N SER A 29 14.40 -15.83 7.17
CA SER A 29 12.97 -16.03 6.95
C SER A 29 12.27 -16.69 8.16
N ARG A 30 12.84 -17.76 8.72
CA ARG A 30 12.31 -18.42 9.93
C ARG A 30 12.32 -17.54 11.19
N SER A 31 13.21 -16.55 11.27
CA SER A 31 13.23 -15.61 12.41
C SER A 31 12.07 -14.61 12.43
N GLN A 32 11.25 -14.54 11.36
CA GLN A 32 9.91 -13.96 11.42
C GLN A 32 8.88 -15.05 11.76
N GLU A 33 9.03 -15.73 12.89
CA GLU A 33 7.88 -16.40 13.48
C GLU A 33 6.87 -15.32 13.88
N ARG A 34 5.68 -15.35 13.27
CA ARG A 34 4.56 -14.50 13.65
C ARG A 34 4.28 -14.76 15.13
N VAL A 35 4.61 -13.79 15.98
CA VAL A 35 4.20 -13.79 17.39
C VAL A 35 2.70 -13.53 17.41
N PHE A 36 1.90 -14.57 17.19
CA PHE A 36 0.50 -14.55 17.58
C PHE A 36 0.47 -14.60 19.10
N THR A 37 0.22 -13.45 19.72
CA THR A 37 -0.22 -13.44 21.11
C THR A 37 -1.50 -14.29 21.17
N GLY A 38 -1.55 -15.26 22.09
CA GLY A 38 -2.76 -16.06 22.28
C GLY A 38 -4.02 -15.19 22.43
N ASP A 39 -5.15 -15.76 22.03
CA ASP A 39 -6.54 -15.25 22.08
C ASP A 39 -7.05 -14.41 20.88
N VAL A 40 -6.46 -14.51 19.69
CA VAL A 40 -7.09 -14.02 18.44
C VAL A 40 -7.58 -15.18 17.59
N LYS A 41 -8.89 -15.23 17.32
CA LYS A 41 -9.52 -16.18 16.38
C LYS A 41 -9.85 -15.46 15.08
N ILE A 42 -9.36 -16.00 13.97
CA ILE A 42 -9.78 -15.55 12.63
C ILE A 42 -11.21 -16.04 12.41
N GLU A 43 -12.16 -15.12 12.33
CA GLU A 43 -13.58 -15.46 12.11
C GLU A 43 -13.88 -15.71 10.63
N LYS A 44 -13.28 -14.95 9.72
CA LYS A 44 -13.45 -15.10 8.27
C LYS A 44 -12.22 -14.58 7.51
N THR A 45 -11.95 -15.20 6.37
CA THR A 45 -10.93 -14.79 5.40
C THR A 45 -11.58 -14.65 4.03
N TRP A 46 -11.11 -13.70 3.23
CA TRP A 46 -11.48 -13.52 1.84
C TRP A 46 -10.23 -13.60 0.98
N GLU A 47 -10.27 -14.42 -0.06
CA GLU A 47 -9.22 -14.45 -1.07
C GLU A 47 -9.54 -13.37 -2.11
N LEU A 48 -8.65 -12.40 -2.26
CA LEU A 48 -8.82 -11.33 -3.24
C LEU A 48 -8.35 -11.82 -4.63
N PRO A 49 -8.97 -11.34 -5.73
CA PRO A 49 -8.54 -11.68 -7.09
C PRO A 49 -7.13 -11.14 -7.39
N GLU A 50 -6.47 -11.70 -8.41
CA GLU A 50 -5.09 -11.35 -8.83
C GLU A 50 -4.86 -9.85 -9.04
N VAL A 51 -5.86 -9.12 -9.57
CA VAL A 51 -5.78 -7.66 -9.75
C VAL A 51 -5.66 -6.88 -8.43
N LEU A 52 -5.89 -7.53 -7.30
CA LEU A 52 -5.75 -7.01 -5.94
C LEU A 52 -4.68 -7.78 -5.14
N GLU A 53 -3.73 -8.44 -5.80
CA GLU A 53 -2.59 -9.07 -5.13
C GLU A 53 -1.68 -8.03 -4.44
N GLU A 54 -1.52 -6.85 -5.05
CA GLU A 54 -0.68 -5.75 -4.58
C GLU A 54 -1.53 -4.58 -4.04
N VAL A 55 -2.50 -4.89 -3.17
CA VAL A 55 -3.32 -3.85 -2.52
C VAL A 55 -2.47 -2.99 -1.58
N SER A 56 -2.43 -1.69 -1.86
CA SER A 56 -1.76 -0.68 -1.04
C SER A 56 -2.73 0.14 -0.19
N GLY A 57 -4.02 0.19 -0.54
CA GLY A 57 -5.02 0.92 0.24
C GLY A 57 -6.39 0.26 0.24
N MET A 58 -7.07 0.28 1.39
CA MET A 58 -8.46 -0.20 1.53
C MET A 58 -9.27 0.67 2.48
N ALA A 59 -10.57 0.83 2.19
CA ALA A 59 -11.52 1.50 3.07
C ALA A 59 -12.93 0.90 2.91
N PHE A 60 -13.64 0.70 4.02
CA PHE A 60 -15.03 0.28 3.99
C PHE A 60 -15.95 1.39 3.47
N LEU A 61 -16.80 1.06 2.50
CA LEU A 61 -17.92 1.92 2.08
C LEU A 61 -19.17 1.63 2.93
N ASP A 62 -19.37 0.36 3.27
CA ASP A 62 -20.39 -0.13 4.18
C ASP A 62 -19.93 -1.45 4.83
N ASN A 63 -20.84 -2.28 5.34
CA ASN A 63 -20.50 -3.55 6.01
C ASN A 63 -19.93 -4.62 5.07
N ASP A 64 -20.26 -4.55 3.79
CA ASP A 64 -19.98 -5.60 2.81
C ASP A 64 -19.12 -5.09 1.63
N LYS A 65 -19.05 -3.77 1.40
CA LYS A 65 -18.28 -3.18 0.31
C LYS A 65 -16.96 -2.59 0.80
N LEU A 66 -15.88 -3.04 0.18
CA LEU A 66 -14.53 -2.54 0.38
C LEU A 66 -14.07 -1.79 -0.89
N ALA A 67 -13.72 -0.53 -0.75
CA ALA A 67 -13.01 0.20 -1.80
C ALA A 67 -11.51 -0.03 -1.62
N SER A 68 -10.86 -0.53 -2.67
CA SER A 68 -9.44 -0.87 -2.66
C SER A 68 -8.71 -0.20 -3.81
N VAL A 69 -7.44 0.14 -3.59
CA VAL A 69 -6.49 0.54 -4.61
C VAL A 69 -5.26 -0.36 -4.51
N GLN A 70 -4.72 -0.72 -5.66
CA GLN A 70 -3.42 -1.40 -5.78
C GLN A 70 -2.36 -0.38 -6.17
N ASP A 71 -1.07 -0.74 -6.09
CA ASP A 71 0.06 0.17 -6.29
C ASP A 71 0.17 0.84 -7.69
N GLU A 72 0.12 0.08 -8.80
CA GLU A 72 0.55 0.56 -10.13
C GLU A 72 -0.51 1.25 -11.02
N LYS A 73 -1.81 1.21 -10.71
CA LYS A 73 -2.95 1.42 -11.62
C LYS A 73 -3.95 2.38 -10.99
N GLY A 74 -4.31 3.43 -11.73
CA GLY A 74 -5.26 4.45 -11.27
C GLY A 74 -6.72 4.02 -11.32
N MET A 75 -7.02 2.90 -10.66
CA MET A 75 -8.34 2.31 -10.52
C MET A 75 -8.68 2.13 -9.04
N ILE A 76 -9.93 2.44 -8.67
CA ILE A 76 -10.51 2.00 -7.40
C ILE A 76 -11.38 0.78 -7.71
N PHE A 77 -11.17 -0.31 -6.99
CA PHE A 77 -11.95 -1.54 -7.09
C PHE A 77 -12.93 -1.61 -5.93
N ILE A 78 -14.21 -1.79 -6.21
CA ILE A 78 -15.22 -2.02 -5.19
C ILE A 78 -15.43 -3.53 -5.07
N TYR A 79 -14.84 -4.12 -4.04
CA TYR A 79 -14.95 -5.54 -3.73
C TYR A 79 -16.10 -5.78 -2.75
N ASP A 80 -16.97 -6.73 -3.07
CA ASP A 80 -18.07 -7.15 -2.21
C ASP A 80 -17.72 -8.43 -1.45
N LEU A 81 -17.80 -8.36 -0.12
CA LEU A 81 -17.43 -9.41 0.81
C LEU A 81 -18.46 -10.55 0.88
N GLN A 82 -19.67 -10.39 0.33
CA GLN A 82 -20.69 -11.45 0.32
C GLN A 82 -20.56 -12.34 -0.92
N SER A 83 -20.44 -11.71 -2.09
CA SER A 83 -20.30 -12.34 -3.40
C SER A 83 -18.85 -12.67 -3.75
N GLU A 84 -17.90 -12.14 -2.97
CA GLU A 84 -16.46 -12.34 -3.10
C GLU A 84 -15.91 -11.92 -4.47
N LYS A 85 -16.47 -10.82 -5.00
CA LYS A 85 -16.20 -10.31 -6.35
C LYS A 85 -16.01 -8.80 -6.36
N ILE A 86 -15.28 -8.34 -7.36
CA ILE A 86 -15.27 -6.93 -7.75
C ILE A 86 -16.60 -6.62 -8.44
N GLU A 87 -17.39 -5.72 -7.88
CA GLU A 87 -18.67 -5.30 -8.44
C GLU A 87 -18.57 -4.04 -9.28
N ASN A 88 -17.56 -3.20 -9.03
CA ASN A 88 -17.35 -1.98 -9.78
C ASN A 88 -15.86 -1.62 -9.85
N GLU A 89 -15.49 -0.97 -10.94
CA GLU A 89 -14.15 -0.46 -11.20
C GLU A 89 -14.23 1.00 -11.61
N ILE A 90 -13.54 1.88 -10.87
CA ILE A 90 -13.61 3.33 -11.08
C ILE A 90 -12.24 3.82 -11.51
N HIS A 91 -12.10 4.19 -12.79
CA HIS A 91 -10.90 4.81 -13.31
C HIS A 91 -10.79 6.26 -12.82
N PHE A 92 -9.71 6.58 -12.10
CA PHE A 92 -9.45 7.94 -11.62
C PHE A 92 -8.17 8.55 -12.20
N SER A 93 -7.21 7.74 -12.64
CA SER A 93 -5.93 8.20 -13.19
C SER A 93 -5.24 7.09 -14.00
N GLY A 94 -4.08 7.38 -14.58
CA GLY A 94 -3.24 6.39 -15.28
C GLY A 94 -2.39 5.55 -14.32
N ASN A 95 -1.34 4.93 -14.85
CA ASN A 95 -0.39 4.18 -14.02
C ASN A 95 0.35 5.10 -13.03
N GLY A 96 0.63 4.59 -11.85
CA GLY A 96 1.12 5.37 -10.73
C GLY A 96 1.75 4.51 -9.65
N ASP A 97 1.75 5.06 -8.45
CA ASP A 97 2.31 4.47 -7.24
C ASP A 97 1.37 4.94 -6.12
N TYR A 98 0.29 4.19 -5.94
CA TYR A 98 -0.87 4.58 -5.14
C TYR A 98 -0.84 3.87 -3.80
N GLU A 99 -0.89 4.64 -2.73
CA GLU A 99 -0.51 4.16 -1.38
C GLU A 99 -1.65 4.17 -0.37
N GLY A 100 -2.84 4.58 -0.78
CA GLY A 100 -3.93 4.67 0.17
C GLY A 100 -5.24 5.14 -0.40
N ILE A 101 -6.32 4.77 0.28
CA ILE A 101 -7.66 5.26 0.03
C ILE A 101 -8.35 5.58 1.35
N ALA A 102 -9.09 6.68 1.39
CA ALA A 102 -9.90 7.09 2.53
C ALA A 102 -11.29 7.53 2.07
N VAL A 103 -12.28 7.27 2.93
CA VAL A 103 -13.67 7.65 2.72
C VAL A 103 -13.99 8.83 3.64
N ALA A 104 -14.34 9.97 3.05
CA ALA A 104 -14.77 11.15 3.78
C ALA A 104 -16.21 11.51 3.39
N ASN A 105 -17.16 10.97 4.16
CA ASN A 105 -18.58 10.93 3.79
C ASN A 105 -18.74 10.14 2.47
N ASP A 106 -19.40 10.70 1.45
CA ASP A 106 -19.61 10.03 0.15
C ASP A 106 -18.54 10.39 -0.90
N ILE A 107 -17.31 10.63 -0.44
CA ILE A 107 -16.19 11.05 -1.29
C ILE A 107 -15.00 10.14 -1.01
N LEU A 108 -14.42 9.59 -2.06
CA LEU A 108 -13.19 8.82 -1.98
C LEU A 108 -12.00 9.73 -2.22
N PHE A 109 -10.96 9.53 -1.42
CA PHE A 109 -9.67 10.17 -1.60
C PHE A 109 -8.61 9.10 -1.80
N VAL A 110 -7.88 9.15 -2.91
CA VAL A 110 -6.75 8.24 -3.18
C VAL A 110 -5.45 9.02 -3.03
N LEU A 111 -4.48 8.42 -2.34
CA LEU A 111 -3.13 8.95 -2.17
C LEU A 111 -2.19 8.32 -3.20
N LYS A 112 -1.35 9.14 -3.82
CA LYS A 112 -0.18 8.70 -4.58
C LYS A 112 1.09 8.96 -3.75
N SER A 113 2.14 8.16 -3.92
CA SER A 113 3.38 8.21 -3.12
C SER A 113 4.11 9.56 -3.16
N ASP A 114 3.86 10.38 -4.19
CA ASP A 114 4.36 11.76 -4.26
C ASP A 114 3.58 12.77 -3.39
N GLY A 115 2.55 12.30 -2.67
CA GLY A 115 1.69 13.10 -1.82
C GLY A 115 0.56 13.81 -2.55
N THR A 116 0.32 13.50 -3.82
CA THR A 116 -0.86 13.97 -4.56
C THR A 116 -2.10 13.23 -4.08
N LEU A 117 -3.21 13.96 -3.92
CA LEU A 117 -4.51 13.41 -3.56
C LEU A 117 -5.48 13.49 -4.74
N TYR A 118 -6.19 12.40 -5.02
CA TYR A 118 -7.29 12.36 -5.97
C TYR A 118 -8.62 12.31 -5.23
N GLU A 119 -9.46 13.32 -5.41
CA GLU A 119 -10.84 13.35 -4.94
C GLU A 119 -11.77 12.74 -5.99
N VAL A 120 -12.50 11.69 -5.64
CA VAL A 120 -13.44 10.99 -6.51
C VAL A 120 -14.84 11.11 -5.91
N ARG A 121 -15.70 11.87 -6.58
CA ARG A 121 -17.12 12.04 -6.21
C ARG A 121 -18.03 11.26 -7.14
N ASN A 122 -19.25 11.00 -6.69
CA ASN A 122 -20.30 10.32 -7.48
C ASN A 122 -19.81 8.97 -8.06
N TYR A 123 -18.99 8.25 -7.30
CA TYR A 123 -18.32 7.04 -7.73
C TYR A 123 -19.28 5.88 -8.06
N SER A 124 -20.53 5.93 -7.57
CA SER A 124 -21.58 4.96 -7.89
C SER A 124 -22.34 5.25 -9.19
N ALA A 125 -22.07 6.37 -9.88
CA ALA A 125 -22.74 6.76 -11.11
C ALA A 125 -21.73 7.22 -12.17
N GLU A 126 -21.57 8.53 -12.36
CA GLU A 126 -20.56 9.12 -13.23
C GLU A 126 -19.47 9.79 -12.35
N PRO A 127 -18.32 9.11 -12.16
CA PRO A 127 -17.26 9.59 -11.29
C PRO A 127 -16.72 10.96 -11.74
N LYS A 128 -16.56 11.88 -10.78
CA LYS A 128 -15.92 13.18 -10.99
C LYS A 128 -14.61 13.22 -10.23
N ILE A 129 -13.52 13.35 -10.97
CA ILE A 129 -12.16 13.32 -10.44
C ILE A 129 -11.61 14.74 -10.33
N LYS A 130 -10.98 15.05 -9.20
CA LYS A 130 -10.12 16.22 -9.04
C LYS A 130 -8.79 15.81 -8.43
N GLU A 131 -7.71 16.35 -8.98
CA GLU A 131 -6.36 16.13 -8.48
C GLU A 131 -5.91 17.33 -7.63
N TYR A 132 -5.26 17.03 -6.51
CA TYR A 132 -4.69 18.00 -5.57
C TYR A 132 -3.22 17.67 -5.31
N PRO A 133 -2.30 18.18 -6.14
CA PRO A 133 -0.88 18.13 -5.84
C PRO A 133 -0.60 18.87 -4.53
N THR A 134 0.30 18.33 -3.72
CA THR A 134 0.73 18.97 -2.47
C THR A 134 2.18 19.46 -2.58
N ARG A 135 2.70 20.03 -1.50
CA ARG A 135 4.13 20.37 -1.39
C ARG A 135 5.03 19.18 -1.06
N LEU A 136 4.46 17.98 -0.92
CA LEU A 136 5.20 16.73 -0.80
C LEU A 136 5.68 16.28 -2.19
N SER A 137 6.51 15.25 -2.23
CA SER A 137 7.17 14.76 -3.43
C SER A 137 7.52 13.28 -3.28
N ARG A 138 7.94 12.65 -4.39
CA ARG A 138 8.45 11.26 -4.38
C ARG A 138 9.58 11.00 -3.38
N ASN A 139 10.36 12.02 -3.00
CA ASN A 139 11.41 11.85 -1.99
C ASN A 139 10.85 11.61 -0.58
N ASN A 140 9.59 11.99 -0.37
CA ASN A 140 8.88 11.81 0.89
C ASN A 140 8.28 10.40 0.98
N ASP A 141 7.83 9.84 -0.14
CA ASP A 141 7.24 8.50 -0.21
C ASP A 141 6.09 8.35 0.80
N VAL A 142 4.96 8.96 0.46
CA VAL A 142 3.83 9.14 1.36
C VAL A 142 2.95 7.89 1.31
N GLU A 143 2.81 7.23 2.45
CA GLU A 143 2.30 5.85 2.51
C GLU A 143 1.06 5.68 3.39
N GLY A 144 0.78 6.65 4.27
CA GLY A 144 -0.43 6.61 5.10
C GLY A 144 -1.45 7.64 4.67
N LEU A 145 -2.72 7.25 4.59
CA LEU A 145 -3.86 8.15 4.41
C LEU A 145 -4.96 7.85 5.43
N PHE A 146 -5.41 8.87 6.16
CA PHE A 146 -6.52 8.72 7.10
C PHE A 146 -7.44 9.94 7.08
N PHE A 147 -8.75 9.73 7.14
CA PHE A 147 -9.71 10.82 7.27
C PHE A 147 -9.96 11.17 8.75
N ASP A 148 -9.47 12.34 9.18
CA ASP A 148 -9.78 12.92 10.48
C ASP A 148 -11.07 13.74 10.39
N LYS A 149 -12.20 13.08 10.70
CA LYS A 149 -13.53 13.70 10.70
C LYS A 149 -13.65 14.91 11.62
N LYS A 150 -12.96 14.90 12.78
CA LYS A 150 -13.05 15.99 13.75
C LYS A 150 -12.40 17.26 13.22
N GLY A 151 -11.29 17.10 12.50
CA GLY A 151 -10.56 18.20 11.87
C GLY A 151 -10.97 18.52 10.43
N ASN A 152 -11.95 17.79 9.87
CA ASN A 152 -12.33 17.87 8.45
C ASN A 152 -11.11 17.87 7.50
N ARG A 153 -10.21 16.91 7.70
CA ARG A 153 -8.91 16.86 7.02
C ARG A 153 -8.47 15.44 6.74
N LEU A 154 -7.55 15.29 5.80
CA LEU A 154 -6.82 14.05 5.60
C LEU A 154 -5.48 14.16 6.32
N LEU A 155 -5.07 13.08 6.96
CA LEU A 155 -3.76 12.92 7.58
C LEU A 155 -2.90 12.04 6.69
N LEU A 156 -1.71 12.54 6.34
CA LEU A 156 -0.77 11.91 5.43
C LEU A 156 0.51 11.55 6.19
N ALA A 157 0.93 10.28 6.14
CA ALA A 157 2.14 9.81 6.79
C ALA A 157 3.27 9.59 5.79
N VAL A 158 4.45 10.12 6.10
CA VAL A 158 5.66 10.06 5.27
C VAL A 158 6.52 8.87 5.70
N LYS A 159 6.93 8.02 4.75
CA LYS A 159 7.84 6.89 5.01
C LYS A 159 9.30 7.32 4.89
N GLU A 160 9.65 7.98 3.78
CA GLU A 160 11.01 8.40 3.47
C GLU A 160 11.32 9.82 3.97
N LYS A 161 12.11 10.62 3.26
CA LYS A 161 12.68 11.86 3.80
C LYS A 161 11.57 12.80 4.27
N ASP A 162 11.60 13.18 5.54
CA ASP A 162 10.67 14.17 6.05
C ASP A 162 11.03 15.57 5.51
N PRO A 163 10.05 16.37 5.03
CA PRO A 163 10.32 17.68 4.47
C PRO A 163 10.68 18.75 5.53
N GLN A 164 10.39 18.53 6.80
CA GLN A 164 10.58 19.49 7.90
C GLN A 164 11.61 19.03 8.94
N ALA A 165 11.90 17.72 9.02
CA ALA A 165 12.76 17.14 10.04
C ALA A 165 13.74 16.10 9.48
N LYS A 166 14.81 15.85 10.23
CA LYS A 166 15.79 14.79 9.92
C LYS A 166 15.63 13.55 10.80
N ASP A 167 15.16 13.75 12.03
CA ASP A 167 15.24 12.75 13.09
C ASP A 167 13.85 12.18 13.47
N TYR A 168 12.79 12.62 12.80
CA TYR A 168 11.45 12.07 12.95
C TYR A 168 10.67 12.14 11.62
N LYS A 169 9.58 11.38 11.54
CA LYS A 169 8.60 11.43 10.44
C LYS A 169 7.34 12.12 10.92
N GLY A 170 6.89 13.11 10.18
CA GLY A 170 5.69 13.89 10.46
C GLY A 170 4.42 13.24 9.90
N ILE A 171 3.31 13.65 10.49
CA ILE A 171 1.98 13.49 9.91
C ILE A 171 1.55 14.86 9.40
N TYR A 172 1.22 14.95 8.13
CA TYR A 172 0.80 16.18 7.47
C TYR A 172 -0.72 16.21 7.34
N ALA A 173 -1.30 17.40 7.45
CA ALA A 173 -2.73 17.58 7.34
C ALA A 173 -3.07 18.23 6.00
N PHE A 174 -4.00 17.66 5.24
CA PHE A 174 -4.63 18.28 4.09
C PHE A 174 -6.04 18.72 4.48
N ASP A 175 -6.27 20.03 4.48
CA ASP A 175 -7.54 20.63 4.86
C ASP A 175 -8.57 20.46 3.73
N LEU A 176 -9.73 19.87 4.04
CA LEU A 176 -10.74 19.57 3.03
C LEU A 176 -11.58 20.79 2.62
N ASP A 177 -11.59 21.86 3.40
CA ASP A 177 -12.30 23.10 3.07
C ASP A 177 -11.44 23.99 2.17
N GLN A 178 -10.16 24.13 2.50
CA GLN A 178 -9.19 24.92 1.75
C GLN A 178 -8.57 24.18 0.58
N LYS A 179 -8.72 22.84 0.54
CA LYS A 179 -8.14 21.95 -0.49
C LYS A 179 -6.63 22.13 -0.64
N ARG A 180 -5.91 22.19 0.48
CA ARG A 180 -4.45 22.32 0.49
C ARG A 180 -3.83 21.64 1.72
N LEU A 181 -2.57 21.28 1.58
CA LEU A 181 -1.74 20.87 2.71
C LEU A 181 -1.49 22.07 3.64
N LEU A 182 -1.59 21.83 4.95
CA LEU A 182 -1.29 22.79 6.01
C LEU A 182 0.22 22.94 6.25
#